data_AF-A0A7Y5DV97-F1
#
_entry.id   AF-A0A7Y5DV97-F1
#
_cell.length_a   1.000
_cell.length_b   1.000
_cell.length_c   1.000
_cell.angle_alpha   90.00
_cell.angle_beta   90.00
_cell.angle_gamma   90.00
#
_symmetry.space_group_name_H-M   'P 1'
#
loop_
_entity.id
_entity.type
_entity.pdbx_description
1 polymer ?
#
loop_
_entity_poly.entity_id
_entity_poly.type
_entity_poly.pdbx_seq_one_letter_code
_entity_poly.pdbx_strand_id
1 'polypeptide(L)'
;MKTLYYSPDTDYSLVELPYTEWVSVKEPAFFEQIADQDDNHWLSLQQTACLSPYSNLVSLMKVGDEFYKFDGKTRKALWLSGRLPPPDTLKAQVFEISAADFADLTTQAQANRLQTLPINEVIQGIYQELGLEFTSDRIKSGFIYEALNIALRGRPRALQDKRLSHEREDIDLKKAIKLFSNELMFLDSLNPKPEIFVTGVLAGALIMLGTHRDLNEYFARVNNRQGERKVGVEDPVAGLIRTIERHRIDDRAMPSLLSIELCRKTIQSITLWEEGYDSPLFWRRKLVTGVDHMPYIREMKRAKHIDGQRDL
;
A
#
# COMPACT_ATOMS: atom_id res chain seq x y z
N MET A 1 35.67 3.22 -21.58
CA MET A 1 35.15 2.06 -22.35
C MET A 1 36.10 1.58 -23.47
N LYS A 2 36.34 0.27 -23.60
CA LYS A 2 37.13 -0.39 -24.66
C LYS A 2 36.28 -1.41 -25.42
N THR A 3 36.16 -1.30 -26.74
CA THR A 3 35.40 -2.28 -27.54
C THR A 3 36.17 -3.61 -27.61
N LEU A 4 35.52 -4.69 -27.20
CA LEU A 4 36.06 -6.05 -27.25
C LEU A 4 35.61 -6.79 -28.52
N TYR A 5 34.37 -6.58 -28.93
CA TYR A 5 33.77 -7.27 -30.05
C TYR A 5 32.60 -6.48 -30.64
N TYR A 6 32.43 -6.57 -31.96
CA TYR A 6 31.28 -6.05 -32.68
C TYR A 6 30.69 -7.19 -33.51
N SER A 7 29.40 -7.48 -33.34
CA SER A 7 28.68 -8.44 -34.17
C SER A 7 27.71 -7.70 -35.09
N PRO A 8 27.96 -7.69 -36.41
CA PRO A 8 27.00 -7.14 -37.36
C PRO A 8 25.70 -7.96 -37.46
N ASP A 9 25.66 -9.18 -36.93
CA ASP A 9 24.50 -10.08 -37.01
C ASP A 9 23.55 -9.96 -35.82
N THR A 10 23.95 -9.29 -34.73
CA THR A 10 23.19 -9.23 -33.48
C THR A 10 22.95 -7.81 -32.96
N ASP A 11 23.31 -6.79 -33.72
CA ASP A 11 23.11 -5.35 -33.42
C ASP A 11 23.55 -4.93 -32.00
N TYR A 12 24.56 -5.61 -31.44
CA TYR A 12 25.20 -5.22 -30.19
C TYR A 12 26.72 -5.20 -30.28
N SER A 13 27.31 -4.29 -29.51
CA SER A 13 28.75 -4.22 -29.26
C SER A 13 29.07 -4.75 -27.88
N LEU A 14 30.07 -5.61 -27.75
CA LEU A 14 30.60 -5.98 -26.44
C LEU A 14 31.74 -5.04 -26.09
N VAL A 15 31.63 -4.37 -24.95
CA VAL A 15 32.61 -3.41 -24.46
C VAL A 15 33.04 -3.75 -23.04
N GLU A 16 34.26 -3.38 -22.69
CA GLU A 16 34.78 -3.45 -21.34
C GLU A 16 34.80 -2.04 -20.74
N LEU A 17 34.31 -1.90 -19.51
CA LEU A 17 34.32 -0.63 -18.80
C LEU A 17 34.63 -0.83 -17.30
N PRO A 18 35.32 0.13 -16.65
CA PRO A 18 35.48 0.12 -15.20
C PRO A 18 34.12 0.16 -14.48
N TYR A 19 34.04 -0.49 -13.32
CA TYR A 19 32.83 -0.44 -12.49
C TYR A 19 32.42 1.00 -12.14
N THR A 20 33.39 1.87 -11.85
CA THR A 20 33.13 3.28 -11.54
C THR A 20 32.49 4.03 -12.71
N GLU A 21 32.89 3.73 -13.95
CA GLU A 21 32.29 4.28 -15.18
C GLU A 21 30.85 3.77 -15.31
N TRP A 22 30.61 2.47 -15.12
CA TRP A 22 29.26 1.89 -15.19
C TRP A 22 28.29 2.46 -14.15
N VAL A 23 28.74 2.66 -12.90
CA VAL A 23 27.91 3.25 -11.84
C VAL A 23 27.39 4.62 -12.27
N SER A 24 28.21 5.41 -12.96
CA SER A 24 27.87 6.76 -13.45
C SER A 24 26.94 6.80 -14.67
N VAL A 25 26.73 5.67 -15.35
CA VAL A 25 25.80 5.58 -16.49
C VAL A 25 24.38 5.92 -16.05
N LYS A 26 23.65 6.70 -16.85
CA LYS A 26 22.30 7.16 -16.51
C LYS A 26 21.32 5.99 -16.33
N GLU A 27 20.41 6.13 -15.38
CA GLU A 27 19.34 5.18 -15.12
C GLU A 27 18.03 5.72 -15.70
N PRO A 28 17.47 5.05 -16.73
CA PRO A 28 16.18 5.46 -17.26
C PRO A 28 15.06 5.14 -16.26
N ALA A 29 13.90 5.79 -16.39
CA ALA A 29 12.77 5.62 -15.47
C ALA A 29 12.23 4.17 -15.39
N PHE A 30 12.48 3.38 -16.44
CA PHE A 30 12.10 1.97 -16.52
C PHE A 30 13.11 1.02 -15.90
N PHE A 31 14.31 1.49 -15.53
CA PHE A 31 15.34 0.66 -14.91
C PHE A 31 14.85 -0.04 -13.65
N GLU A 32 14.00 0.65 -12.89
CA GLU A 32 13.34 0.11 -11.69
C GLU A 32 12.38 -1.05 -11.98
N GLN A 33 11.89 -1.18 -13.21
CA GLN A 33 10.84 -2.13 -13.61
C GLN A 33 11.40 -3.39 -14.30
N ILE A 34 12.70 -3.40 -14.57
CA ILE A 34 13.36 -4.52 -15.22
C ILE A 34 13.40 -5.68 -14.24
N ALA A 35 13.17 -6.89 -14.75
CA ALA A 35 12.99 -8.08 -13.93
C ALA A 35 14.07 -8.20 -12.85
N ASP A 36 13.64 -8.15 -11.59
CA ASP A 36 14.50 -8.40 -10.45
C ASP A 36 14.80 -9.91 -10.39
N GLN A 37 16.07 -10.27 -10.43
CA GLN A 37 16.51 -11.61 -10.06
C GLN A 37 16.77 -11.64 -8.55
N ASP A 38 16.40 -12.74 -7.88
CA ASP A 38 16.56 -12.89 -6.43
C ASP A 38 18.01 -12.63 -5.99
N ASP A 39 18.20 -12.03 -4.82
CA ASP A 39 19.52 -11.80 -4.22
C ASP A 39 20.32 -13.11 -4.14
N ASN A 40 19.66 -14.22 -3.78
CA ASN A 40 20.30 -15.53 -3.69
C ASN A 40 20.80 -16.02 -5.04
N HIS A 41 20.13 -15.66 -6.14
CA HIS A 41 20.56 -16.00 -7.48
C HIS A 41 21.96 -15.44 -7.74
N TRP A 42 22.16 -14.13 -7.54
CA TRP A 42 23.44 -13.47 -7.78
C TRP A 42 24.55 -13.91 -6.83
N LEU A 43 24.21 -14.09 -5.54
CA LEU A 43 25.16 -14.61 -4.56
C LEU A 43 25.65 -16.02 -4.93
N SER A 44 24.75 -16.88 -5.41
CA SER A 44 25.11 -18.24 -5.84
C SER A 44 25.97 -18.27 -7.11
N LEU A 45 25.70 -17.38 -8.07
CA LEU A 45 26.47 -17.25 -9.30
C LEU A 45 27.92 -16.85 -9.02
N GLN A 46 28.14 -15.93 -8.08
CA GLN A 46 29.50 -15.50 -7.73
C GLN A 46 30.31 -16.59 -7.04
N GLN A 47 29.67 -17.40 -6.20
CA GLN A 47 30.32 -18.53 -5.51
C GLN A 47 30.70 -19.66 -6.48
N THR A 48 30.08 -19.70 -7.65
CA THR A 48 30.35 -20.71 -8.68
C THR A 48 31.41 -20.19 -9.66
N ALA A 49 32.65 -20.66 -9.52
CA ALA A 49 33.81 -20.12 -10.26
C ALA A 49 33.63 -20.10 -11.80
N CYS A 50 32.92 -21.06 -12.39
CA CYS A 50 32.65 -21.07 -13.84
C CYS A 50 31.56 -20.09 -14.28
N LEU A 51 30.73 -19.59 -13.35
CA LEU A 51 29.63 -18.66 -13.60
C LEU A 51 29.95 -17.23 -13.11
N SER A 52 31.00 -17.04 -12.32
CA SER A 52 31.42 -15.70 -11.86
C SER A 52 31.70 -14.71 -13.00
N PRO A 53 32.17 -15.10 -14.20
CA PRO A 53 32.28 -14.13 -15.31
C PRO A 53 30.92 -13.62 -15.79
N TYR A 54 29.86 -14.41 -15.65
CA TYR A 54 28.50 -14.04 -16.02
C TYR A 54 27.92 -12.98 -15.07
N SER A 55 28.32 -12.97 -13.79
CA SER A 55 27.90 -11.91 -12.86
C SER A 55 28.41 -10.52 -13.23
N ASN A 56 29.45 -10.44 -14.06
CA ASN A 56 30.08 -9.19 -14.50
C ASN A 56 29.59 -8.73 -15.89
N LEU A 57 28.63 -9.45 -16.48
CA LEU A 57 27.99 -9.09 -17.74
C LEU A 57 26.75 -8.23 -17.47
N VAL A 58 26.73 -7.04 -18.05
CA VAL A 58 25.62 -6.07 -17.96
C VAL A 58 25.17 -5.64 -19.35
N SER A 59 24.02 -5.00 -19.42
CA SER A 59 23.44 -4.49 -20.67
C SER A 59 23.26 -2.98 -20.60
N LEU A 60 23.63 -2.29 -21.68
CA LEU A 60 23.50 -0.85 -21.86
C LEU A 60 22.78 -0.56 -23.17
N MET A 61 22.02 0.54 -23.20
CA MET A 61 21.50 1.12 -24.43
C MET A 61 22.30 2.37 -24.77
N LYS A 62 22.62 2.53 -26.06
CA LYS A 62 23.23 3.75 -26.60
C LYS A 62 22.19 4.51 -27.41
N VAL A 63 21.91 5.74 -26.99
CA VAL A 63 20.95 6.67 -27.63
C VAL A 63 21.75 7.88 -28.12
N GLY A 64 22.05 7.93 -29.42
CA GLY A 64 23.02 8.90 -29.93
C GLY A 64 24.39 8.70 -29.27
N ASP A 65 24.88 9.72 -28.56
CA ASP A 65 26.17 9.68 -27.85
C ASP A 65 26.04 9.33 -26.36
N GLU A 66 24.83 9.08 -25.86
CA GLU A 66 24.58 8.81 -24.45
C GLU A 66 24.33 7.33 -24.16
N PHE A 67 24.74 6.89 -22.97
CA PHE A 67 24.50 5.53 -22.48
C PHE A 67 23.48 5.51 -21.33
N TYR A 68 22.63 4.49 -21.36
CA TYR A 68 21.60 4.22 -20.36
C TYR A 68 21.68 2.78 -19.89
N LYS A 69 21.50 2.53 -18.60
CA LYS A 69 21.47 1.16 -18.07
C LYS A 69 20.22 0.42 -18.56
N PHE A 70 20.40 -0.79 -19.06
CA PHE A 70 19.31 -1.70 -19.44
C PHE A 70 19.16 -2.87 -18.47
N ASP A 71 20.17 -3.23 -17.68
CA ASP A 71 20.02 -4.25 -16.64
C ASP A 71 20.94 -4.03 -15.44
N GLY A 72 20.87 -4.95 -14.48
CA GLY A 72 21.81 -5.01 -13.37
C GLY A 72 21.39 -4.20 -12.15
N LYS A 73 20.10 -3.87 -12.02
CA LYS A 73 19.52 -3.22 -10.84
C LYS A 73 19.87 -3.94 -9.54
N THR A 74 19.56 -5.23 -9.41
CA THR A 74 19.87 -6.02 -8.21
C THR A 74 21.38 -6.09 -7.95
N ARG A 75 22.18 -6.30 -9.00
CA ARG A 75 23.66 -6.33 -8.90
C ARG A 75 24.21 -5.01 -8.38
N LYS A 76 23.73 -3.87 -8.89
CA LYS A 76 24.06 -2.53 -8.40
C LYS A 76 23.80 -2.42 -6.90
N ALA A 77 22.61 -2.81 -6.44
CA ALA A 77 22.24 -2.74 -5.03
C ALA A 77 23.12 -3.63 -4.14
N LEU A 78 23.44 -4.84 -4.60
CA LEU A 78 24.33 -5.76 -3.88
C LEU A 78 25.78 -5.27 -3.82
N TRP A 79 26.29 -4.68 -4.90
CA TRP A 79 27.63 -4.06 -4.93
C TRP A 79 27.71 -2.83 -4.03
N LEU A 80 26.72 -1.94 -4.07
CA LEU A 80 26.68 -0.72 -3.25
C LEU A 80 26.46 -1.00 -1.76
N SER A 81 25.68 -2.03 -1.43
CA SER A 81 25.48 -2.46 -0.03
C SER A 81 26.64 -3.28 0.54
N GLY A 82 27.62 -3.65 -0.29
CA GLY A 82 28.75 -4.50 0.11
C GLY A 82 28.40 -5.97 0.33
N ARG A 83 27.17 -6.38 0.02
CA ARG A 83 26.76 -7.80 0.07
C ARG A 83 27.43 -8.64 -1.01
N LEU A 84 27.92 -8.00 -2.07
CA LEU A 84 28.65 -8.63 -3.16
C LEU A 84 29.86 -7.73 -3.49
N PRO A 85 31.10 -8.26 -3.57
CA PRO A 85 32.25 -7.42 -3.84
C PRO A 85 32.16 -6.86 -5.26
N PRO A 86 32.37 -5.54 -5.44
CA PRO A 86 32.31 -4.92 -6.75
C PRO A 86 33.48 -5.41 -7.63
N PRO A 87 33.25 -5.70 -8.92
CA PRO A 87 34.32 -6.04 -9.84
C PRO A 87 35.14 -4.80 -10.20
N ASP A 88 36.41 -4.98 -10.60
CA ASP A 88 37.21 -3.88 -11.14
C ASP A 88 36.67 -3.41 -12.51
N THR A 89 36.26 -4.37 -13.34
CA THR A 89 35.77 -4.19 -14.71
C THR A 89 34.53 -5.00 -14.99
N LEU A 90 33.62 -4.44 -15.77
CA LEU A 90 32.42 -5.07 -16.29
C LEU A 90 32.53 -5.27 -17.80
N LYS A 91 31.83 -6.30 -18.32
CA LYS A 91 31.56 -6.44 -19.75
C LYS A 91 30.14 -5.96 -19.99
N ALA A 92 29.96 -4.97 -20.88
CA ALA A 92 28.66 -4.48 -21.26
C ALA A 92 28.30 -4.91 -22.68
N GLN A 93 27.10 -5.45 -22.86
CA GLN A 93 26.44 -5.54 -24.15
C GLN A 93 25.76 -4.20 -24.43
N VAL A 94 26.22 -3.49 -25.46
CA VAL A 94 25.70 -2.18 -25.86
C VAL A 94 24.80 -2.38 -27.06
N PHE A 95 23.52 -2.10 -26.88
CA PHE A 95 22.51 -2.08 -27.94
C PHE A 95 22.31 -0.65 -28.41
N GLU A 96 22.47 -0.39 -29.71
CA GLU A 96 22.14 0.93 -30.26
C GLU A 96 20.62 1.02 -30.47
N ILE A 97 20.01 2.07 -29.95
CA ILE A 97 18.56 2.31 -30.05
C ILE A 97 18.31 3.74 -30.52
N SER A 98 17.29 3.91 -31.37
CA SER A 98 16.93 5.24 -31.84
C SER A 98 16.36 6.09 -30.70
N ALA A 99 16.50 7.41 -30.79
CA ALA A 99 15.91 8.32 -29.81
C ALA A 99 14.38 8.20 -29.73
N ALA A 100 13.73 7.84 -30.85
CA ALA A 100 12.29 7.61 -30.91
C ALA A 100 11.89 6.35 -30.12
N ASP A 101 12.55 5.21 -30.38
CA ASP A 101 12.25 3.95 -29.68
C ASP A 101 12.56 4.05 -28.18
N PHE A 102 13.60 4.79 -27.80
CA PHE A 102 13.91 5.05 -26.40
C PHE A 102 12.83 5.89 -25.71
N ALA A 103 12.29 6.91 -26.40
CA ALA A 103 11.18 7.71 -25.89
C ALA A 103 9.90 6.88 -25.75
N ASP A 104 9.62 6.01 -26.72
CA ASP A 104 8.48 5.10 -26.70
C ASP A 104 8.58 4.08 -25.56
N LEU A 105 9.74 3.44 -25.38
CA LEU A 105 10.00 2.54 -24.24
C LEU A 105 9.82 3.25 -22.89
N THR A 106 10.33 4.48 -22.77
CA THR A 106 10.19 5.28 -21.55
C THR A 106 8.72 5.60 -21.27
N THR A 107 7.97 5.99 -22.30
CA THR A 107 6.53 6.28 -22.20
C THR A 107 5.73 5.05 -21.82
N GLN A 108 5.98 3.91 -22.48
CA GLN A 108 5.32 2.64 -22.18
C GLN A 108 5.61 2.17 -20.76
N ALA A 109 6.86 2.28 -20.31
CA ALA A 109 7.23 1.92 -18.96
C ALA A 109 6.61 2.86 -17.91
N GLN A 110 6.47 4.16 -18.20
CA GLN A 110 5.72 5.06 -17.33
C GLN A 110 4.23 4.66 -17.23
N ALA A 111 3.61 4.34 -18.36
CA ALA A 111 2.22 3.86 -18.39
C ALA A 111 2.06 2.52 -17.64
N ASN A 112 2.99 1.58 -17.83
CA ASN A 112 2.99 0.29 -17.14
C ASN A 112 3.27 0.43 -15.63
N ARG A 113 4.12 1.37 -15.22
CA ARG A 113 4.33 1.69 -13.80
C ARG A 113 3.02 2.09 -13.15
N LEU A 114 2.28 3.01 -13.76
CA LEU A 114 0.98 3.45 -13.23
C LEU A 114 -0.02 2.29 -13.10
N GLN A 115 0.09 1.24 -13.92
CA GLN A 115 -0.76 0.05 -13.84
C GLN A 115 -0.24 -1.02 -12.85
N THR A 116 1.04 -0.98 -12.46
CA THR A 116 1.68 -1.98 -11.59
C THR A 116 2.02 -1.47 -10.19
N LEU A 117 1.81 -0.18 -9.92
CA LEU A 117 2.00 0.40 -8.59
C LEU A 117 1.18 -0.37 -7.54
N PRO A 118 1.78 -0.70 -6.39
CA PRO A 118 1.02 -1.17 -5.24
C PRO A 118 -0.15 -0.22 -4.93
N ILE A 119 -1.30 -0.77 -4.57
CA ILE A 119 -2.53 0.02 -4.36
C ILE A 119 -2.36 1.16 -3.34
N ASN A 120 -1.48 0.98 -2.35
CA ASN A 120 -1.17 2.00 -1.36
C ASN A 120 -0.36 3.18 -1.94
N GLU A 121 0.51 2.95 -2.93
CA GLU A 121 1.22 4.03 -3.64
C GLU A 121 0.27 4.80 -4.57
N VAL A 122 -0.67 4.10 -5.21
CA VAL A 122 -1.77 4.75 -5.97
C VAL A 122 -2.56 5.68 -5.06
N ILE A 123 -2.92 5.22 -3.86
CA ILE A 123 -3.62 6.02 -2.85
C ILE A 123 -2.79 7.24 -2.41
N GLN A 124 -1.48 7.08 -2.20
CA GLN A 124 -0.59 8.20 -1.87
C GLN A 124 -0.52 9.24 -3.00
N GLY A 125 -0.47 8.80 -4.26
CA GLY A 125 -0.58 9.70 -5.41
C GLY A 125 -1.89 10.48 -5.41
N ILE A 126 -3.01 9.80 -5.12
CA ILE A 126 -4.32 10.46 -5.00
C ILE A 126 -4.33 11.50 -3.86
N TYR A 127 -3.70 11.23 -2.72
CA TYR A 127 -3.59 12.20 -1.64
C TYR A 127 -2.90 13.48 -2.10
N GLN A 128 -1.77 13.35 -2.82
CA GLN A 128 -1.04 14.49 -3.38
C GLN A 128 -1.89 15.26 -4.40
N GLU A 129 -2.58 14.56 -5.31
CA GLU A 129 -3.46 15.19 -6.29
C GLU A 129 -4.63 15.96 -5.67
N LEU A 130 -5.13 15.51 -4.52
CA LEU A 130 -6.21 16.15 -3.79
C LEU A 130 -5.72 17.22 -2.80
N GLY A 131 -4.40 17.43 -2.66
CA GLY A 131 -3.82 18.35 -1.68
C GLY A 131 -4.03 17.91 -0.23
N LEU A 132 -4.14 16.61 0.01
CA LEU A 132 -4.31 16.03 1.35
C LEU A 132 -2.95 15.67 1.93
N GLU A 133 -2.58 16.33 3.02
CA GLU A 133 -1.32 16.08 3.73
C GLU A 133 -1.59 15.34 5.05
N PHE A 134 -1.24 14.06 5.08
CA PHE A 134 -1.37 13.20 6.26
C PHE A 134 -0.03 13.04 6.96
N THR A 135 -0.05 13.12 8.29
CA THR A 135 1.16 13.08 9.13
C THR A 135 1.34 11.73 9.83
N SER A 136 0.25 11.04 10.15
CA SER A 136 0.30 9.77 10.87
C SER A 136 0.78 8.63 9.98
N ASP A 137 1.64 7.76 10.52
CA ASP A 137 2.15 6.59 9.79
C ASP A 137 1.02 5.71 9.25
N ARG A 138 -0.09 5.63 9.99
CA ARG A 138 -1.21 4.75 9.65
C ARG A 138 -2.01 5.23 8.43
N ILE A 139 -2.23 6.53 8.28
CA ILE A 139 -3.03 7.08 7.17
C ILE A 139 -2.12 7.43 5.99
N LYS A 140 -0.95 8.03 6.25
CA LYS A 140 0.00 8.46 5.20
C LYS A 140 0.52 7.31 4.35
N SER A 141 0.57 6.10 4.88
CA SER A 141 1.08 4.92 4.16
C SER A 141 0.13 4.41 3.09
N GLY A 142 -1.11 4.91 3.00
CA GLY A 142 -2.07 4.54 1.95
C GLY A 142 -2.75 3.18 2.13
N PHE A 143 -2.57 2.48 3.26
CA PHE A 143 -3.21 1.18 3.52
C PHE A 143 -4.68 1.33 3.97
N ILE A 144 -5.51 2.00 3.17
CA ILE A 144 -6.92 2.26 3.47
C ILE A 144 -7.90 1.61 2.47
N TYR A 145 -7.39 0.98 1.41
CA TYR A 145 -8.18 0.40 0.33
C TYR A 145 -9.31 -0.52 0.80
N GLU A 146 -9.00 -1.48 1.67
CA GLU A 146 -9.98 -2.42 2.20
C GLU A 146 -10.97 -1.74 3.17
N ALA A 147 -10.52 -0.73 3.91
CA ALA A 147 -11.40 0.04 4.79
C ALA A 147 -12.43 0.84 3.99
N LEU A 148 -12.02 1.45 2.86
CA LEU A 148 -12.93 2.12 1.93
C LEU A 148 -13.93 1.14 1.31
N ASN A 149 -13.48 -0.04 0.89
CA ASN A 149 -14.37 -1.09 0.37
C ASN A 149 -15.42 -1.52 1.41
N ILE A 150 -15.01 -1.75 2.66
CA ILE A 150 -15.96 -2.08 3.74
C ILE A 150 -16.90 -0.90 4.03
N ALA A 151 -16.40 0.34 4.07
CA ALA A 151 -17.22 1.51 4.35
C ALA A 151 -18.29 1.77 3.26
N LEU A 152 -17.95 1.55 1.99
CA LEU A 152 -18.85 1.82 0.85
C LEU A 152 -19.73 0.62 0.47
N ARG A 153 -19.21 -0.61 0.55
CA ARG A 153 -19.85 -1.84 0.08
C ARG A 153 -20.17 -2.85 1.20
N GLY A 154 -19.73 -2.61 2.43
CA GLY A 154 -19.91 -3.51 3.56
C GLY A 154 -18.99 -4.73 3.55
N ARG A 155 -18.16 -4.89 2.53
CA ARG A 155 -17.28 -6.06 2.37
C ARG A 155 -15.94 -5.68 1.78
N PRO A 156 -14.85 -6.32 2.23
CA PRO A 156 -13.53 -6.19 1.62
C PRO A 156 -13.57 -6.72 0.19
N ARG A 157 -12.64 -6.26 -0.65
CA ARG A 157 -12.65 -6.54 -2.09
C ARG A 157 -12.66 -8.03 -2.41
N ALA A 158 -11.92 -8.82 -1.63
CA ALA A 158 -11.81 -10.27 -1.80
C ALA A 158 -13.12 -11.05 -1.55
N LEU A 159 -14.09 -10.46 -0.83
CA LEU A 159 -15.35 -11.11 -0.44
C LEU A 159 -16.58 -10.56 -1.20
N GLN A 160 -16.36 -9.73 -2.22
CA GLN A 160 -17.40 -9.21 -3.10
C GLN A 160 -17.71 -10.21 -4.22
N ASP A 161 -18.98 -10.29 -4.61
CA ASP A 161 -19.47 -11.16 -5.69
C ASP A 161 -19.25 -10.50 -7.06
N LYS A 162 -18.17 -10.91 -7.72
CA LYS A 162 -17.77 -10.40 -9.05
C LYS A 162 -18.77 -10.73 -10.17
N ARG A 163 -19.83 -11.51 -9.90
CA ARG A 163 -20.93 -11.76 -10.83
C ARG A 163 -21.90 -10.57 -10.89
N LEU A 164 -21.99 -9.80 -9.80
CA LEU A 164 -22.79 -8.59 -9.76
C LEU A 164 -22.03 -7.48 -10.49
N SER A 165 -22.68 -6.82 -11.45
CA SER A 165 -22.02 -5.83 -12.32
C SER A 165 -21.32 -4.71 -11.54
N HIS A 166 -21.92 -4.25 -10.44
CA HIS A 166 -21.41 -3.18 -9.58
C HIS A 166 -20.25 -3.63 -8.66
N GLU A 167 -20.19 -4.91 -8.30
CA GLU A 167 -19.07 -5.49 -7.54
C GLU A 167 -18.00 -6.09 -8.45
N ARG A 168 -18.18 -6.10 -9.77
CA ARG A 168 -17.15 -6.54 -10.71
C ARG A 168 -16.01 -5.52 -10.78
N GLU A 169 -16.34 -4.24 -10.79
CA GLU A 169 -15.39 -3.14 -10.91
C GLU A 169 -14.84 -2.73 -9.53
N ASP A 170 -13.63 -2.17 -9.53
CA ASP A 170 -13.06 -1.55 -8.33
C ASP A 170 -13.79 -0.23 -8.02
N ILE A 171 -13.76 0.20 -6.77
CA ILE A 171 -14.27 1.53 -6.39
C ILE A 171 -13.40 2.63 -7.01
N ASP A 172 -13.98 3.78 -7.35
CA ASP A 172 -13.17 4.94 -7.78
C ASP A 172 -12.52 5.57 -6.54
N LEU A 173 -11.24 5.23 -6.36
CA LEU A 173 -10.47 5.62 -5.18
C LEU A 173 -10.35 7.12 -5.03
N LYS A 174 -10.28 7.87 -6.13
CA LYS A 174 -10.12 9.31 -6.07
C LYS A 174 -11.36 9.97 -5.50
N LYS A 175 -12.53 9.57 -5.97
CA LYS A 175 -13.80 10.06 -5.41
C LYS A 175 -14.05 9.55 -4.00
N ALA A 176 -13.74 8.28 -3.72
CA ALA A 176 -13.88 7.72 -2.37
C ALA A 176 -13.00 8.47 -1.35
N ILE A 177 -11.73 8.74 -1.67
CA ILE A 177 -10.83 9.50 -0.79
C ILE A 177 -11.31 10.94 -0.63
N LYS A 178 -11.74 11.58 -1.72
CA LYS A 178 -12.32 12.94 -1.66
C LYS A 178 -13.55 12.99 -0.75
N LEU A 179 -14.43 11.99 -0.86
CA LEU A 179 -15.64 11.85 -0.07
C LEU A 179 -15.37 11.73 1.44
N PHE A 180 -14.33 10.97 1.81
CA PHE A 180 -13.93 10.74 3.20
C PHE A 180 -12.80 11.66 3.69
N SER A 181 -12.47 12.72 2.94
CA SER A 181 -11.32 13.58 3.24
C SER A 181 -11.36 14.18 4.65
N ASN A 182 -12.51 14.71 5.06
CA ASN A 182 -12.69 15.27 6.40
C ASN A 182 -12.52 14.21 7.50
N GLU A 183 -13.08 13.02 7.32
CA GLU A 183 -12.97 11.92 8.29
C GLU A 183 -11.54 11.39 8.37
N LEU A 184 -10.85 11.28 7.23
CA LEU A 184 -9.45 10.87 7.18
C LEU A 184 -8.53 11.90 7.85
N MET A 185 -8.76 13.20 7.62
CA MET A 185 -8.00 14.27 8.27
C MET A 185 -8.25 14.33 9.78
N PHE A 186 -9.52 14.15 10.19
CA PHE A 186 -9.86 14.04 11.60
C PHE A 186 -9.14 12.86 12.26
N LEU A 187 -9.22 11.68 11.64
CA LEU A 187 -8.54 10.49 12.16
C LEU A 187 -7.02 10.69 12.20
N ASP A 188 -6.42 11.28 11.17
CA ASP A 188 -4.98 11.58 11.13
C ASP A 188 -4.54 12.48 12.29
N SER A 189 -5.35 13.49 12.64
CA SER A 189 -5.07 14.43 13.74
C SER A 189 -4.94 13.75 15.11
N LEU A 190 -5.53 12.56 15.27
CA LEU A 190 -5.40 11.76 16.49
C LEU A 190 -4.08 10.97 16.57
N ASN A 191 -3.26 11.01 15.51
CA ASN A 191 -2.09 10.16 15.30
C ASN A 191 -2.40 8.66 15.55
N PRO A 192 -3.23 8.04 14.70
CA PRO A 192 -3.80 6.72 14.93
C PRO A 192 -2.72 5.65 14.91
N LYS A 193 -2.65 4.87 15.99
CA LYS A 193 -1.70 3.77 16.11
C LYS A 193 -2.10 2.61 15.20
N PRO A 194 -1.20 2.10 14.33
CA PRO A 194 -1.55 1.04 13.38
C PRO A 194 -2.12 -0.22 14.01
N GLU A 195 -1.71 -0.53 15.23
CA GLU A 195 -2.18 -1.69 15.98
C GLU A 195 -3.58 -1.54 16.58
N ILE A 196 -4.12 -0.31 16.64
CA ILE A 196 -5.48 -0.03 17.09
C ILE A 196 -6.37 0.20 15.86
N PHE A 197 -5.95 1.09 14.95
CA PHE A 197 -6.70 1.47 13.75
C PHE A 197 -6.47 0.49 12.60
N VAL A 198 -6.63 -0.81 12.87
CA VAL A 198 -6.64 -1.85 11.84
C VAL A 198 -7.84 -1.69 10.90
N THR A 199 -7.83 -2.37 9.75
CA THR A 199 -8.82 -2.22 8.66
C THR A 199 -10.28 -2.17 9.13
N GLY A 200 -10.70 -3.09 10.00
CA GLY A 200 -12.08 -3.11 10.52
C GLY A 200 -12.43 -1.88 11.38
N VAL A 201 -11.51 -1.44 12.24
CA VAL A 201 -11.72 -0.24 13.08
C VAL A 201 -11.76 1.00 12.21
N LEU A 202 -10.85 1.13 11.24
CA LEU A 202 -10.84 2.24 10.31
C LEU A 202 -12.13 2.30 9.47
N ALA A 203 -12.61 1.16 8.96
CA ALA A 203 -13.87 1.11 8.22
C ALA A 203 -15.08 1.54 9.08
N GLY A 204 -15.16 1.03 10.32
CA GLY A 204 -16.20 1.43 11.26
C GLY A 204 -16.14 2.92 11.58
N ALA A 205 -14.94 3.47 11.75
CA ALA A 205 -14.74 4.89 11.99
C ALA A 205 -15.21 5.75 10.80
N LEU A 206 -14.86 5.38 9.56
CA LEU A 206 -15.29 6.09 8.36
C LEU A 206 -16.83 6.09 8.21
N ILE A 207 -17.48 4.97 8.51
CA ILE A 207 -18.95 4.86 8.48
C ILE A 207 -19.57 5.82 9.51
N MET A 208 -19.14 5.75 10.77
CA MET A 208 -19.77 6.48 11.87
C MET A 208 -19.48 7.98 11.84
N LEU A 209 -18.24 8.37 11.55
CA LEU A 209 -17.89 9.79 11.35
C LEU A 209 -18.62 10.38 10.13
N GLY A 210 -18.80 9.57 9.08
CA GLY A 210 -19.55 9.97 7.90
C GLY A 210 -21.04 10.23 8.14
N THR A 211 -21.59 9.86 9.30
CA THR A 211 -22.96 10.21 9.73
C THR A 211 -23.04 11.46 10.62
N HIS A 212 -21.96 12.25 10.72
CA HIS A 212 -21.88 13.50 11.50
C HIS A 212 -22.00 13.32 13.04
N ARG A 213 -21.35 12.29 13.58
CA ARG A 213 -21.27 12.03 15.03
C ARG A 213 -20.02 12.67 15.62
N ASP A 214 -20.14 13.40 16.73
CA ASP A 214 -18.98 13.89 17.49
C ASP A 214 -18.36 12.73 18.27
N LEU A 215 -17.26 12.21 17.76
CA LEU A 215 -16.57 11.03 18.29
C LEU A 215 -15.12 11.34 18.70
N ASN A 216 -14.82 12.62 18.93
CA ASN A 216 -13.49 13.11 19.29
C ASN A 216 -12.95 12.40 20.54
N GLU A 217 -13.71 12.45 21.63
CA GLU A 217 -13.32 11.83 22.89
C GLU A 217 -13.22 10.32 22.75
N TYR A 218 -14.19 9.69 22.10
CA TYR A 218 -14.22 8.24 21.91
C TYR A 218 -12.96 7.74 21.19
N PHE A 219 -12.64 8.29 20.02
CA PHE A 219 -11.48 7.82 19.25
C PHE A 219 -10.16 8.21 19.90
N ALA A 220 -10.08 9.34 20.59
CA ALA A 220 -8.90 9.68 21.40
C ALA A 220 -8.68 8.65 22.51
N ARG A 221 -9.74 8.24 23.24
CA ARG A 221 -9.65 7.21 24.28
C ARG A 221 -9.30 5.85 23.70
N VAL A 222 -9.88 5.46 22.56
CA VAL A 222 -9.53 4.21 21.86
C VAL A 222 -8.06 4.21 21.43
N ASN A 223 -7.56 5.29 20.81
CA ASN A 223 -6.16 5.40 20.37
C ASN A 223 -5.17 5.35 21.53
N ASN A 224 -5.53 5.94 22.67
CA ASN A 224 -4.73 5.98 23.88
C ASN A 224 -4.94 4.78 24.81
N ARG A 225 -5.78 3.81 24.42
CA ARG A 225 -6.15 2.64 25.21
C ARG A 225 -6.77 2.98 26.58
N GLN A 226 -7.52 4.08 26.66
CA GLN A 226 -8.12 4.62 27.88
C GLN A 226 -9.56 4.14 28.08
N GLY A 227 -9.76 2.82 28.09
CA GLY A 227 -11.05 2.22 28.44
C GLY A 227 -11.20 2.02 29.95
N GLU A 228 -12.38 2.27 30.49
CA GLU A 228 -12.70 2.06 31.89
C GLU A 228 -13.22 0.64 32.17
N ARG A 229 -12.83 0.10 33.33
CA ARG A 229 -13.31 -1.18 33.84
C ARG A 229 -13.79 -1.00 35.28
N LYS A 230 -15.01 -1.46 35.56
CA LYS A 230 -15.55 -1.62 36.92
C LYS A 230 -15.67 -3.12 37.22
N VAL A 231 -16.03 -3.48 38.46
CA VAL A 231 -16.12 -4.88 38.88
C VAL A 231 -17.05 -5.68 37.96
N GLY A 232 -16.45 -6.53 37.12
CA GLY A 232 -17.15 -7.41 36.19
C GLY A 232 -17.73 -6.74 34.93
N VAL A 233 -17.57 -5.43 34.72
CA VAL A 233 -18.09 -4.70 33.55
C VAL A 233 -17.03 -3.79 32.94
N GLU A 234 -17.08 -3.63 31.62
CA GLU A 234 -16.21 -2.74 30.85
C GLU A 234 -17.05 -1.72 30.07
N ASP A 235 -16.50 -0.53 29.88
CA ASP A 235 -17.10 0.50 29.02
C ASP A 235 -16.94 0.12 27.52
N PRO A 236 -17.60 0.83 26.60
CA PRO A 236 -17.52 0.51 25.18
C PRO A 236 -16.09 0.57 24.62
N VAL A 237 -15.26 1.51 25.10
CA VAL A 237 -13.87 1.71 24.69
C VAL A 237 -13.00 0.50 25.10
N ALA A 238 -13.06 0.09 26.37
CA ALA A 238 -12.35 -1.07 26.90
C ALA A 238 -12.79 -2.35 26.20
N GLY A 239 -14.09 -2.49 25.91
CA GLY A 239 -14.64 -3.63 25.16
C GLY A 239 -14.10 -3.72 23.73
N LEU A 240 -13.94 -2.59 23.03
CA LEU A 240 -13.33 -2.56 21.69
C LEU A 240 -11.82 -2.85 21.75
N ILE A 241 -11.08 -2.22 22.66
CA ILE A 241 -9.63 -2.46 22.83
C ILE A 241 -9.36 -3.94 23.09
N ARG A 242 -10.12 -4.56 24.00
CA ARG A 242 -10.00 -5.99 24.31
C ARG A 242 -10.32 -6.88 23.11
N THR A 243 -11.27 -6.47 22.28
CA THR A 243 -11.60 -7.16 21.03
C THR A 243 -10.41 -7.10 20.05
N ILE A 244 -9.84 -5.91 19.85
CA ILE A 244 -8.66 -5.73 18.99
C ILE A 244 -7.49 -6.58 19.48
N GLU A 245 -7.22 -6.57 20.80
CA GLU A 245 -6.13 -7.33 21.41
C GLU A 245 -6.29 -8.85 21.22
N ARG A 246 -7.50 -9.40 21.42
CA ARG A 246 -7.76 -10.84 21.19
C ARG A 246 -7.46 -11.25 19.75
N HIS A 247 -7.81 -10.40 18.79
CA HIS A 247 -7.63 -10.67 17.38
C HIS A 247 -6.20 -10.47 16.88
N ARG A 248 -5.34 -9.79 17.65
CA ARG A 248 -3.90 -9.65 17.34
C ARG A 248 -3.07 -10.86 17.76
N ILE A 249 -3.54 -11.69 18.69
CA ILE A 249 -2.77 -12.83 19.20
C ILE A 249 -2.63 -13.96 18.15
N ASP A 250 -3.45 -13.97 17.10
CA ASP A 250 -3.49 -15.03 16.06
C ASP A 250 -2.68 -14.70 14.78
N ASP A 251 -1.53 -14.04 14.91
CA ASP A 251 -0.79 -13.32 13.85
C ASP A 251 -0.46 -14.12 12.56
N ARG A 252 -1.33 -13.98 11.55
CA ARG A 252 -1.07 -13.90 10.10
C ARG A 252 -2.12 -12.94 9.56
N ALA A 253 -1.72 -11.96 8.73
CA ALA A 253 -2.58 -10.98 8.04
C ALA A 253 -4.10 -11.13 8.31
N MET A 254 -4.68 -10.19 9.08
CA MET A 254 -6.06 -10.27 9.58
C MET A 254 -7.03 -10.75 8.48
N PRO A 255 -7.66 -11.94 8.63
CA PRO A 255 -8.54 -12.48 7.61
C PRO A 255 -9.66 -11.49 7.24
N SER A 256 -10.05 -11.46 5.97
CA SER A 256 -11.07 -10.52 5.45
C SER A 256 -12.39 -10.56 6.23
N LEU A 257 -12.82 -11.75 6.68
CA LEU A 257 -14.02 -11.90 7.52
C LEU A 257 -13.88 -11.24 8.89
N LEU A 258 -12.68 -11.28 9.47
CA LEU A 258 -12.39 -10.67 10.77
C LEU A 258 -12.39 -9.14 10.68
N SER A 259 -11.95 -8.57 9.56
CA SER A 259 -12.08 -7.13 9.31
C SER A 259 -13.55 -6.67 9.29
N ILE A 260 -14.46 -7.48 8.71
CA ILE A 260 -15.90 -7.19 8.76
C ILE A 260 -16.42 -7.29 10.20
N GLU A 261 -16.07 -8.36 10.93
CA GLU A 261 -16.51 -8.52 12.32
C GLU A 261 -16.05 -7.35 13.20
N LEU A 262 -14.81 -6.92 13.05
CA LEU A 262 -14.25 -5.82 13.81
C LEU A 262 -14.90 -4.48 13.42
N CYS A 263 -15.23 -4.26 12.15
CA CYS A 263 -16.05 -3.12 11.73
C CYS A 263 -17.42 -3.11 12.44
N ARG A 264 -18.12 -4.26 12.45
CA ARG A 264 -19.41 -4.42 13.14
C ARG A 264 -19.32 -4.16 14.64
N LYS A 265 -18.23 -4.61 15.29
CA LYS A 265 -17.99 -4.37 16.72
C LYS A 265 -17.60 -2.92 17.00
N THR A 266 -16.87 -2.28 16.09
CA THR A 266 -16.51 -0.85 16.20
C THR A 266 -17.77 0.01 16.14
N ILE A 267 -18.65 -0.22 15.16
CA ILE A 267 -19.95 0.45 15.06
C ILE A 267 -20.76 0.25 16.35
N GLN A 268 -20.90 -1.00 16.83
CA GLN A 268 -21.64 -1.23 18.06
C GLN A 268 -21.03 -0.53 19.28
N SER A 269 -19.70 -0.52 19.38
CA SER A 269 -19.02 0.16 20.49
C SER A 269 -19.28 1.67 20.46
N ILE A 270 -19.30 2.28 19.28
CA ILE A 270 -19.66 3.69 19.09
C ILE A 270 -21.12 3.94 19.44
N THR A 271 -22.05 3.11 18.96
CA THR A 271 -23.48 3.24 19.30
C THR A 271 -23.69 3.19 20.82
N LEU A 272 -23.01 2.27 21.52
CA LEU A 272 -23.09 2.18 22.98
C LEU A 272 -22.46 3.37 23.69
N TRP A 273 -21.42 3.97 23.12
CA TRP A 273 -20.81 5.19 23.65
C TRP A 273 -21.81 6.35 23.60
N GLU A 274 -22.54 6.48 22.50
CA GLU A 274 -23.53 7.55 22.30
C GLU A 274 -24.79 7.40 23.15
N GLU A 275 -25.17 6.18 23.53
CA GLU A 275 -26.21 5.95 24.55
C GLU A 275 -25.86 6.59 25.90
N GLY A 276 -24.58 6.89 26.14
CA GLY A 276 -24.10 7.63 27.29
C GLY A 276 -23.84 6.79 28.53
N TYR A 277 -23.03 7.35 29.43
CA TYR A 277 -22.52 6.68 30.64
C TYR A 277 -23.60 6.11 31.56
N ASP A 278 -24.74 6.79 31.62
CA ASP A 278 -25.87 6.45 32.49
C ASP A 278 -26.78 5.37 31.89
N SER A 279 -26.59 5.03 30.62
CA SER A 279 -27.37 3.97 29.96
C SER A 279 -27.03 2.60 30.56
N PRO A 280 -28.02 1.74 30.85
CA PRO A 280 -27.78 0.38 31.30
C PRO A 280 -27.04 -0.47 30.26
N LEU A 281 -26.99 -0.03 28.99
CA LEU A 281 -26.29 -0.71 27.90
C LEU A 281 -24.80 -0.36 27.85
N PHE A 282 -24.37 0.76 28.45
CA PHE A 282 -23.00 1.27 28.39
C PHE A 282 -22.01 0.33 29.09
N TRP A 283 -22.35 -0.14 30.29
CA TRP A 283 -21.52 -1.04 31.11
C TRP A 283 -21.81 -2.50 30.81
N ARG A 284 -20.87 -3.22 30.18
CA ARG A 284 -21.11 -4.60 29.71
C ARG A 284 -20.18 -5.61 30.36
N ARG A 285 -20.73 -6.77 30.74
CA ARG A 285 -19.94 -7.94 31.21
C ARG A 285 -19.33 -8.75 30.06
N LYS A 286 -20.04 -8.78 28.93
CA LYS A 286 -19.66 -9.54 27.73
C LYS A 286 -18.96 -8.61 26.75
N LEU A 287 -18.08 -9.19 25.95
CA LEU A 287 -17.45 -8.50 24.82
C LEU A 287 -18.50 -7.84 23.92
N VAL A 288 -18.08 -6.77 23.25
CA VAL A 288 -18.90 -6.10 22.24
C VAL A 288 -19.29 -7.12 21.16
N THR A 289 -20.60 -7.30 21.01
CA THR A 289 -21.22 -8.08 19.94
C THR A 289 -21.31 -7.22 18.70
N GLY A 290 -20.92 -7.74 17.54
CA GLY A 290 -21.06 -6.98 16.28
C GLY A 290 -22.53 -6.80 15.90
N VAL A 291 -22.85 -5.67 15.25
CA VAL A 291 -24.17 -5.40 14.65
C VAL A 291 -24.18 -5.59 13.15
N ASP A 292 -25.37 -5.63 12.54
CA ASP A 292 -25.45 -5.40 11.10
C ASP A 292 -25.05 -3.95 10.80
N HIS A 293 -24.10 -3.80 9.89
CA HIS A 293 -23.46 -2.54 9.52
C HIS A 293 -24.07 -1.94 8.25
N MET A 294 -24.86 -2.72 7.49
CA MET A 294 -25.52 -2.23 6.28
C MET A 294 -26.49 -1.05 6.52
N PRO A 295 -27.27 -0.99 7.62
CA PRO A 295 -28.10 0.17 7.93
C PRO A 295 -27.26 1.44 8.11
N TYR A 296 -26.13 1.35 8.82
CA TYR A 296 -25.22 2.48 9.05
C TYR A 296 -24.52 2.93 7.77
N ILE A 297 -24.18 2.00 6.87
CA ILE A 297 -23.67 2.36 5.54
C ILE A 297 -24.72 3.15 4.75
N ARG A 298 -25.99 2.71 4.76
CA ARG A 298 -27.07 3.45 4.07
C ARG A 298 -27.30 4.82 4.69
N GLU A 299 -27.21 4.93 6.01
CA GLU A 299 -27.29 6.22 6.72
C GLU A 299 -26.12 7.14 6.35
N MET A 300 -24.89 6.62 6.32
CA MET A 300 -23.71 7.36 5.87
C MET A 300 -23.86 7.81 4.42
N LYS A 301 -24.35 6.94 3.53
CA LYS A 301 -24.60 7.29 2.12
C LYS A 301 -25.65 8.39 1.96
N ARG A 302 -26.71 8.39 2.79
CA ARG A 302 -27.70 9.47 2.88
C ARG A 302 -27.07 10.77 3.33
N ALA A 303 -26.34 10.73 4.44
CA ALA A 303 -25.69 11.90 5.03
C ALA A 303 -24.69 12.56 4.05
N LYS A 304 -23.97 11.74 3.29
CA LYS A 304 -23.02 12.23 2.28
C LYS A 304 -23.62 12.52 0.90
N HIS A 305 -24.94 12.33 0.72
CA HIS A 305 -25.67 12.53 -0.55
C HIS A 305 -25.22 11.63 -1.72
N ILE A 306 -24.91 10.36 -1.43
CA ILE A 306 -24.38 9.39 -2.40
C ILE A 306 -25.24 8.13 -2.55
N ASP A 307 -26.46 8.11 -2.02
CA ASP A 307 -27.36 6.92 -2.05
C ASP A 307 -27.62 6.35 -3.44
N GLY A 308 -27.64 7.22 -4.46
CA GLY A 308 -27.83 6.82 -5.86
C GLY A 308 -26.52 6.60 -6.63
N GLN A 309 -25.39 6.97 -6.04
CA GLN A 309 -24.08 6.86 -6.69
C GLN A 309 -23.50 5.48 -6.40
N ARG A 310 -23.53 4.63 -7.43
CA ARG A 310 -22.95 3.29 -7.38
C ARG A 310 -21.43 3.42 -7.36
N ASP A 311 -20.82 2.92 -6.29
CA ASP A 311 -19.37 2.67 -6.21
C ASP A 311 -18.44 3.88 -6.38
N LEU A 312 -19.07 5.06 -6.28
CA LEU A 312 -18.60 6.41 -6.47
C LEU A 312 -17.25 6.58 -7.16
#